data_AF-A0A833LS97-F1
#
_entry.id   AF-A0A833LS97-F1
#
_cell.length_a   1.000
_cell.length_b   1.000
_cell.length_c   1.000
_cell.angle_alpha   90.00
_cell.angle_beta   90.00
_cell.angle_gamma   90.00
#
_symmetry.space_group_name_H-M   'P 1'
#
loop_
_entity.id
_entity.type
_entity.pdbx_description
1 polymer ?
#
loop_
_entity_poly.entity_id
_entity_poly.type
_entity_poly.pdbx_seq_one_letter_code
_entity_poly.pdbx_strand_id
1 'polypeptide(L)'
;MTTPTIAQYLKYANLQMAAEAFLVDSQDKPLTGQQYIDALVRGNNHASYFTETEAIKFERDWEVVDQCKNTPTGFSGTLFRNKTTNEYVLSFRSTEAYDDAIRDSASTNTLEIHSTGWAWGQISDMEAWYASIKSQIDGPLNVTGYSLGGHLATTFNLLHQNEINQVFTFNGAGVGEVKTGSLEEAVAYFDALRRTDAQGAVNRRVALDLSQLESQAYYATLTQKLTDNTWTAQQALTALQAAKTSITTGRPEIVAQELKPLETALTDIIKLQQEAARIQGFTSGTTPNQADTPIKVVGENEIEAQTLAYRLAIYFASQRTQGTHLVADLSQITQKQYGGNLGNQYDLVGKETTNGAANSAVANSQLHYGQDDGVFIEDQPMTRGSFTLDFLKDLLLTGKVNLLQDQYKINGFADTHSLTLIIDSLNIQNSLLNLLPEGQRNTDTTRNALQQILKNASAIKANELGSQGQAEGDPLENVLNALGTLLLGPEEWNTLRGDA
;
A
#
# COMPACT_ATOMS: atom_id res chain seq x y z
N MET A 1 -10.71 -24.48 -9.90
CA MET A 1 -10.66 -23.79 -8.60
C MET A 1 -11.97 -23.04 -8.43
N THR A 2 -12.55 -23.03 -7.24
CA THR A 2 -13.83 -22.36 -6.97
C THR A 2 -13.59 -20.88 -6.71
N THR A 3 -14.30 -20.01 -7.42
CA THR A 3 -14.34 -18.56 -7.14
C THR A 3 -14.70 -18.32 -5.67
N PRO A 4 -14.01 -17.40 -4.96
CA PRO A 4 -14.37 -17.08 -3.60
C PRO A 4 -15.81 -16.56 -3.48
N THR A 5 -16.42 -16.86 -2.34
CA THR A 5 -17.75 -16.35 -1.99
C THR A 5 -17.68 -14.90 -1.49
N ILE A 6 -18.79 -14.18 -1.57
CA ILE A 6 -18.89 -12.82 -0.99
C ILE A 6 -18.55 -12.83 0.50
N ALA A 7 -18.97 -13.86 1.24
CA ALA A 7 -18.64 -14.01 2.66
C ALA A 7 -17.13 -14.19 2.90
N GLN A 8 -16.42 -14.89 2.01
CA GLN A 8 -14.96 -15.01 2.10
C GLN A 8 -14.27 -13.68 1.84
N TYR A 9 -14.65 -12.96 0.77
CA TYR A 9 -14.11 -11.62 0.52
C TYR A 9 -14.37 -10.68 1.70
N LEU A 10 -15.59 -10.68 2.25
CA LEU A 10 -15.95 -9.84 3.40
C LEU A 10 -15.12 -10.18 4.64
N LYS A 11 -14.84 -11.46 4.89
CA LYS A 11 -13.97 -11.89 6.00
C LYS A 11 -12.57 -11.28 5.84
N TYR A 12 -11.93 -11.45 4.69
CA TYR A 12 -10.55 -10.97 4.48
C TYR A 12 -10.47 -9.45 4.37
N ALA A 13 -11.50 -8.79 3.82
CA ALA A 13 -11.59 -7.33 3.80
C ALA A 13 -11.70 -6.75 5.23
N ASN A 14 -12.49 -7.38 6.11
CA ASN A 14 -12.53 -7.00 7.52
C ASN A 14 -11.20 -7.24 8.24
N LEU A 15 -10.53 -8.37 8.00
CA LEU A 15 -9.18 -8.62 8.56
C LEU A 15 -8.16 -7.59 8.09
N GLN A 16 -8.29 -7.13 6.85
CA GLN A 16 -7.47 -6.06 6.33
C GLN A 16 -7.81 -4.72 6.99
N MET A 17 -9.08 -4.36 7.12
CA MET A 17 -9.51 -3.14 7.81
C MET A 17 -9.04 -3.12 9.27
N ALA A 18 -9.06 -4.26 9.95
CA ALA A 18 -8.52 -4.39 11.31
C ALA A 18 -7.00 -4.16 11.36
N ALA A 19 -6.27 -4.65 10.36
CA ALA A 19 -4.82 -4.49 10.27
C ALA A 19 -4.37 -3.04 10.05
N GLU A 20 -5.26 -2.16 9.57
CA GLU A 20 -4.99 -0.72 9.47
C GLU A 20 -4.92 -0.06 10.86
N ALA A 21 -5.49 -0.67 11.91
CA ALA A 21 -5.51 -0.13 13.26
C ALA A 21 -4.23 -0.43 14.07
N PHE A 22 -4.02 0.35 15.14
CA PHE A 22 -2.93 0.15 16.09
C PHE A 22 -3.37 -0.81 17.21
N LEU A 23 -2.94 -2.08 17.13
CA LEU A 23 -3.51 -3.20 17.88
C LEU A 23 -2.60 -3.78 18.96
N VAL A 24 -1.48 -3.13 19.25
CA VAL A 24 -0.56 -3.48 20.34
C VAL A 24 -0.33 -2.30 21.27
N ASP A 25 -0.01 -2.58 22.53
CA ASP A 25 0.29 -1.56 23.53
C ASP A 25 1.71 -0.98 23.38
N SER A 26 2.11 -0.12 24.31
CA SER A 26 3.46 0.48 24.34
C SER A 26 4.61 -0.52 24.58
N GLN A 27 4.30 -1.75 24.99
CA GLN A 27 5.25 -2.85 25.19
C GLN A 27 5.17 -3.89 24.07
N ASP A 28 4.52 -3.55 22.94
CA ASP A 28 4.29 -4.42 21.79
C ASP A 28 3.46 -5.67 22.11
N LYS A 29 2.61 -5.61 23.15
CA LYS A 29 1.69 -6.71 23.49
C LYS A 29 0.35 -6.52 22.80
N PRO A 30 -0.24 -7.58 22.21
CA PRO A 30 -1.59 -7.54 21.64
C PRO A 30 -2.63 -6.98 22.60
N LEU A 31 -3.43 -6.03 22.12
CA LEU A 31 -4.60 -5.52 22.85
C LEU A 31 -5.68 -6.61 22.92
N THR A 32 -6.43 -6.63 24.02
CA THR A 32 -7.53 -7.60 24.24
C THR A 32 -8.77 -6.92 24.84
N GLY A 33 -9.92 -7.58 24.74
CA GLY A 33 -11.17 -7.10 25.33
C GLY A 33 -11.53 -5.68 24.88
N GLN A 34 -11.94 -4.83 25.82
CA GLN A 34 -12.37 -3.47 25.49
C GLN A 34 -11.28 -2.63 24.82
N GLN A 35 -10.01 -2.79 25.21
CA GLN A 35 -8.92 -2.04 24.58
C GLN A 35 -8.75 -2.39 23.10
N TYR A 36 -9.03 -3.65 22.74
CA TYR A 36 -9.01 -4.09 21.35
C TYR A 36 -10.20 -3.53 20.58
N ILE A 37 -11.40 -3.60 21.15
CA ILE A 37 -12.61 -3.02 20.56
C ILE A 37 -12.43 -1.51 20.32
N ASP A 38 -11.94 -0.78 21.32
CA ASP A 38 -11.69 0.67 21.20
C ASP A 38 -10.65 0.98 20.11
N ALA A 39 -9.64 0.12 19.96
CA ALA A 39 -8.64 0.27 18.90
C ALA A 39 -9.22 0.03 17.51
N LEU A 40 -10.12 -0.94 17.34
CA LEU A 40 -10.81 -1.21 16.07
C LEU A 40 -11.79 -0.09 15.71
N VAL A 41 -12.52 0.46 16.69
CA VAL A 41 -13.43 1.60 16.50
C VAL A 41 -12.66 2.89 16.18
N ARG A 42 -11.49 3.07 16.79
CA ARG A 42 -10.58 4.17 16.44
C ARG A 42 -9.97 3.96 15.04
N GLY A 43 -9.71 2.70 14.67
CA GLY A 43 -9.10 2.35 13.40
C GLY A 43 -7.72 2.96 13.23
N ASN A 44 -7.46 3.51 12.05
CA ASN A 44 -6.26 4.30 11.74
C ASN A 44 -6.42 5.81 12.03
N ASN A 45 -7.48 6.25 12.72
CA ASN A 45 -7.88 7.66 12.90
C ASN A 45 -8.31 8.38 11.59
N HIS A 46 -8.45 7.64 10.49
CA HIS A 46 -8.91 8.15 9.20
C HIS A 46 -10.12 7.35 8.72
N ALA A 47 -10.07 6.80 7.50
CA ALA A 47 -11.20 6.14 6.85
C ALA A 47 -11.37 4.66 7.23
N SER A 48 -10.37 4.01 7.82
CA SER A 48 -10.42 2.55 8.08
C SER A 48 -10.70 2.30 9.55
N TYR A 49 -11.98 2.16 9.89
CA TYR A 49 -12.46 1.91 11.25
C TYR A 49 -13.73 1.06 11.26
N PHE A 50 -13.97 0.37 12.38
CA PHE A 50 -15.17 -0.44 12.59
C PHE A 50 -16.26 0.37 13.27
N THR A 51 -17.53 0.05 13.00
CA THR A 51 -18.59 0.37 13.96
C THR A 51 -18.39 -0.41 15.25
N GLU A 52 -18.91 0.07 16.38
CA GLU A 52 -18.77 -0.62 17.67
C GLU A 52 -19.32 -2.06 17.61
N THR A 53 -20.43 -2.28 16.92
CA THR A 53 -21.04 -3.61 16.76
C THR A 53 -20.13 -4.56 15.98
N GLU A 54 -19.51 -4.08 14.90
CA GLU A 54 -18.59 -4.89 14.11
C GLU A 54 -17.28 -5.15 14.85
N ALA A 55 -16.77 -4.17 15.62
CA ALA A 55 -15.58 -4.34 16.45
C ALA A 55 -15.79 -5.40 17.53
N ILE A 56 -16.93 -5.39 18.22
CA ILE A 56 -17.30 -6.43 19.21
C ILE A 56 -17.37 -7.81 18.54
N LYS A 57 -17.98 -7.88 17.35
CA LYS A 57 -18.03 -9.13 16.59
C LYS A 57 -16.64 -9.61 16.19
N PHE A 58 -15.78 -8.71 15.73
CA PHE A 58 -14.42 -9.04 15.31
C PHE A 58 -13.60 -9.57 16.48
N GLU A 59 -13.60 -8.86 17.62
CA GLU A 59 -12.91 -9.28 18.85
C GLU A 59 -13.35 -10.68 19.28
N ARG A 60 -14.65 -10.99 19.20
CA ARG A 60 -15.15 -12.30 19.57
C ARG A 60 -14.57 -13.44 18.72
N ASP A 61 -14.36 -13.19 17.43
CA ASP A 61 -14.02 -14.24 16.46
C ASP A 61 -12.49 -14.33 16.20
N TRP A 62 -11.77 -13.22 16.35
CA TRP A 62 -10.35 -13.08 16.04
C TRP A 62 -9.56 -12.47 17.19
N GLU A 63 -8.32 -12.92 17.35
CA GLU A 63 -7.33 -12.29 18.23
C GLU A 63 -6.08 -11.92 17.45
N VAL A 64 -5.37 -10.92 17.96
CA VAL A 64 -4.03 -10.55 17.48
C VAL A 64 -3.01 -11.44 18.17
N VAL A 65 -2.22 -12.14 17.36
CA VAL A 65 -1.09 -12.93 17.84
C VAL A 65 0.14 -12.03 17.97
N ASP A 66 0.40 -11.23 16.94
CA ASP A 66 1.53 -10.30 16.88
C ASP A 66 1.20 -9.15 15.90
N GLN A 67 1.77 -7.96 16.14
CA GLN A 67 1.72 -6.86 15.19
C GLN A 67 3.10 -6.20 15.10
N CYS A 68 3.67 -6.17 13.89
CA CYS A 68 4.79 -5.30 13.59
C CYS A 68 4.25 -3.89 13.38
N LYS A 69 4.61 -2.98 14.29
CA LYS A 69 4.34 -1.54 14.13
C LYS A 69 5.14 -0.98 12.96
N ASN A 70 4.76 0.22 12.55
CA ASN A 70 5.38 0.93 11.44
C ASN A 70 6.91 1.06 11.59
N THR A 71 7.63 0.34 10.74
CA THR A 71 9.10 0.31 10.71
C THR A 71 9.68 1.55 10.01
N PRO A 72 10.99 1.81 10.11
CA PRO A 72 11.64 2.89 9.36
C PRO A 72 11.55 2.80 7.82
N THR A 73 11.09 1.68 7.28
CA THR A 73 10.80 1.49 5.83
C THR A 73 9.33 1.72 5.48
N GLY A 74 8.46 1.86 6.48
CA GLY A 74 7.00 1.95 6.31
C GLY A 74 6.28 0.60 6.36
N PHE A 75 7.01 -0.51 6.56
CA PHE A 75 6.36 -1.81 6.75
C PHE A 75 5.58 -1.87 8.06
N SER A 76 4.38 -2.44 8.01
CA SER A 76 3.55 -2.82 9.14
C SER A 76 2.72 -4.04 8.77
N GLY A 77 2.54 -4.96 9.73
CA GLY A 77 1.80 -6.20 9.50
C GLY A 77 1.18 -6.73 10.79
N THR A 78 0.05 -7.42 10.67
CA THR A 78 -0.64 -8.05 11.81
C THR A 78 -0.90 -9.52 11.53
N LEU A 79 -0.55 -10.38 12.49
CA LEU A 79 -0.92 -11.79 12.48
C LEU A 79 -2.16 -11.97 13.34
N PHE A 80 -3.27 -12.37 12.71
CA PHE A 80 -4.50 -12.73 13.41
C PHE A 80 -4.63 -14.25 13.52
N ARG A 81 -5.29 -14.70 14.59
CA ARG A 81 -5.74 -16.08 14.75
C ARG A 81 -7.24 -16.12 14.98
N ASN A 82 -7.92 -17.02 14.28
CA ASN A 82 -9.32 -17.30 14.54
C ASN A 82 -9.44 -18.12 15.83
N LYS A 83 -10.22 -17.63 16.80
CA LYS A 83 -10.37 -18.26 18.12
C LYS A 83 -11.07 -19.63 18.07
N THR A 84 -11.77 -19.95 16.97
CA THR A 84 -12.55 -21.19 16.81
C THR A 84 -11.87 -22.18 15.86
N THR A 85 -11.41 -21.72 14.70
CA THR A 85 -10.89 -22.60 13.63
C THR A 85 -9.38 -22.82 13.72
N ASN A 86 -8.66 -22.04 14.54
CA ASN A 86 -7.20 -22.01 14.61
C ASN A 86 -6.53 -21.67 13.25
N GLU A 87 -7.26 -20.99 12.38
CA GLU A 87 -6.75 -20.43 11.13
C GLU A 87 -5.99 -19.13 11.43
N TYR A 88 -4.89 -18.91 10.71
CA TYR A 88 -4.06 -17.73 10.80
C TYR A 88 -4.18 -16.86 9.55
N VAL A 89 -4.13 -15.54 9.74
CA VAL A 89 -4.11 -14.58 8.63
C VAL A 89 -3.04 -13.53 8.87
N LEU A 90 -2.08 -13.45 7.96
CA LEU A 90 -1.15 -12.33 7.85
C LEU A 90 -1.81 -11.21 7.05
N SER A 91 -1.99 -10.06 7.66
CA SER A 91 -2.52 -8.87 7.00
C SER A 91 -1.43 -7.82 6.89
N PHE A 92 -1.08 -7.42 5.67
CA PHE A 92 -0.09 -6.36 5.42
C PHE A 92 -0.79 -5.03 5.20
N ARG A 93 -0.37 -4.01 5.94
CA ARG A 93 -1.05 -2.72 5.97
C ARG A 93 -0.84 -1.92 4.68
N SER A 94 -1.77 -1.04 4.38
CA SER A 94 -1.65 -0.08 3.28
C SER A 94 -0.68 1.09 3.59
N THR A 95 -0.39 1.90 2.55
CA THR A 95 0.34 3.17 2.65
C THR A 95 -0.36 4.15 3.61
N GLU A 96 0.34 4.64 4.62
CA GLU A 96 -0.08 5.80 5.40
C GLU A 96 0.18 7.09 4.59
N ALA A 97 -0.63 7.33 3.54
CA ALA A 97 -0.43 8.47 2.63
C ALA A 97 -0.44 9.85 3.34
N TYR A 98 -1.11 9.95 4.49
CA TYR A 98 -1.20 11.17 5.30
C TYR A 98 -0.23 11.17 6.47
N ASP A 99 -0.04 10.02 7.14
CA ASP A 99 0.76 9.94 8.37
C ASP A 99 2.22 9.52 8.11
N ASP A 100 2.54 9.09 6.88
CA ASP A 100 3.85 8.57 6.48
C ASP A 100 4.18 8.77 4.99
N ALA A 101 3.79 9.93 4.44
CA ALA A 101 3.95 10.24 3.02
C ALA A 101 5.39 10.06 2.50
N ILE A 102 6.41 10.23 3.35
CA ILE A 102 7.81 10.10 2.93
C ILE A 102 8.25 8.64 2.78
N ARG A 103 7.94 7.75 3.73
CA ARG A 103 8.36 6.34 3.64
C ARG A 103 7.51 5.59 2.61
N ASP A 104 6.20 5.77 2.64
CA ASP A 104 5.30 4.96 1.82
C ASP A 104 5.08 5.54 0.42
N SER A 105 4.94 6.86 0.30
CA SER A 105 4.61 7.49 -0.98
C SER A 105 5.88 7.89 -1.76
N ALA A 106 6.72 8.72 -1.14
CA ALA A 106 7.90 9.26 -1.78
C ALA A 106 9.02 8.23 -2.00
N SER A 107 9.32 7.42 -0.99
CA SER A 107 10.32 6.36 -1.14
C SER A 107 9.75 5.14 -1.83
N THR A 108 8.76 4.49 -1.22
CA THR A 108 8.32 3.16 -1.64
C THR A 108 7.59 3.22 -2.99
N ASN A 109 6.55 4.05 -3.15
CA ASN A 109 5.82 4.09 -4.42
C ASN A 109 6.65 4.68 -5.57
N THR A 110 7.29 5.83 -5.38
CA THR A 110 8.01 6.53 -6.45
C THR A 110 9.42 6.00 -6.72
N LEU A 111 10.25 5.83 -5.69
CA LEU A 111 11.67 5.53 -5.88
C LEU A 111 11.99 4.04 -5.91
N GLU A 112 11.06 3.19 -5.44
CA GLU A 112 11.26 1.74 -5.37
C GLU A 112 10.30 0.99 -6.31
N ILE A 113 8.98 1.02 -6.08
CA ILE A 113 8.01 0.25 -6.89
C ILE A 113 7.96 0.75 -8.32
N HIS A 114 7.76 2.06 -8.55
CA HIS A 114 7.61 2.59 -9.90
C HIS A 114 8.84 2.31 -10.78
N SER A 115 10.05 2.46 -10.22
CA SER A 115 11.32 2.34 -10.97
C SER A 115 11.88 0.91 -11.01
N THR A 116 11.76 0.17 -9.91
CA THR A 116 12.43 -1.13 -9.71
C THR A 116 11.45 -2.29 -9.62
N GLY A 117 10.17 -1.99 -9.40
CA GLY A 117 9.09 -2.96 -9.33
C GLY A 117 8.86 -3.59 -7.96
N TRP A 118 9.64 -3.23 -6.93
CA TRP A 118 9.59 -3.88 -5.62
C TRP A 118 9.79 -2.89 -4.48
N ALA A 119 9.03 -3.05 -3.40
CA ALA A 119 9.15 -2.28 -2.15
C ALA A 119 10.27 -2.84 -1.25
N TRP A 120 11.54 -2.69 -1.66
CA TRP A 120 12.69 -3.38 -1.07
C TRP A 120 12.77 -3.32 0.45
N GLY A 121 12.66 -2.14 1.04
CA GLY A 121 12.72 -1.97 2.49
C GLY A 121 11.58 -2.70 3.19
N GLN A 122 10.37 -2.56 2.68
CA GLN A 122 9.20 -3.17 3.29
C GLN A 122 9.17 -4.69 3.13
N ILE A 123 9.63 -5.21 1.99
CA ILE A 123 9.78 -6.66 1.76
C ILE A 123 10.83 -7.24 2.71
N SER A 124 11.96 -6.56 2.89
CA SER A 124 13.01 -6.95 3.83
C SER A 124 12.50 -7.00 5.28
N ASP A 125 11.77 -5.97 5.71
CA ASP A 125 11.19 -5.91 7.05
C ASP A 125 10.05 -6.94 7.24
N MET A 126 9.27 -7.21 6.18
CA MET A 126 8.27 -8.27 6.13
C MET A 126 8.88 -9.66 6.36
N GLU A 127 9.93 -10.01 5.62
CA GLU A 127 10.64 -11.29 5.77
C GLU A 127 11.25 -11.44 7.17
N ALA A 128 11.87 -10.38 7.69
CA ALA A 128 12.44 -10.36 9.04
C ALA A 128 11.38 -10.55 10.12
N TRP A 129 10.23 -9.88 9.99
CA TRP A 129 9.11 -10.04 10.90
C TRP A 129 8.50 -11.44 10.81
N TYR A 130 8.23 -11.94 9.60
CA TYR A 130 7.69 -13.30 9.39
C TYR A 130 8.61 -14.35 10.01
N ALA A 131 9.92 -14.24 9.80
CA ALA A 131 10.90 -15.14 10.40
C ALA A 131 10.85 -15.16 11.94
N SER A 132 10.49 -14.03 12.58
CA SER A 132 10.35 -13.91 14.04
C SER A 132 9.05 -14.51 14.59
N ILE A 133 7.99 -14.56 13.78
CA ILE A 133 6.66 -15.02 14.23
C ILE A 133 6.24 -16.38 13.69
N LYS A 134 6.91 -16.93 12.67
CA LYS A 134 6.47 -18.17 12.00
C LYS A 134 6.32 -19.38 12.94
N SER A 135 7.09 -19.44 14.03
CA SER A 135 6.97 -20.52 15.01
C SER A 135 5.71 -20.44 15.87
N GLN A 136 4.97 -19.32 15.82
CA GLN A 136 3.70 -19.10 16.51
C GLN A 136 2.50 -19.58 15.68
N ILE A 137 2.73 -19.98 14.43
CA ILE A 137 1.71 -20.42 13.47
C ILE A 137 1.67 -21.95 13.46
N ASP A 138 0.59 -22.53 13.97
CA ASP A 138 0.40 -23.99 14.05
C ASP A 138 -0.84 -24.49 13.28
N GLY A 139 -1.48 -23.60 12.50
CA GLY A 139 -2.65 -23.87 11.68
C GLY A 139 -2.51 -23.35 10.24
N PRO A 140 -3.58 -23.46 9.42
CA PRO A 140 -3.57 -22.96 8.05
C PRO A 140 -3.29 -21.47 8.00
N LEU A 141 -2.32 -21.07 7.17
CA LEU A 141 -1.93 -19.67 6.99
C LEU A 141 -2.54 -19.10 5.71
N ASN A 142 -3.22 -17.96 5.83
CA ASN A 142 -3.68 -17.17 4.70
C ASN A 142 -3.09 -15.76 4.78
N VAL A 143 -3.17 -15.02 3.68
CA VAL A 143 -2.58 -13.69 3.57
C VAL A 143 -3.58 -12.72 2.98
N THR A 144 -3.60 -11.50 3.48
CA THR A 144 -4.39 -10.41 2.89
C THR A 144 -3.62 -9.11 2.81
N GLY A 145 -3.99 -8.26 1.84
CA GLY A 145 -3.36 -6.97 1.63
C GLY A 145 -4.24 -6.02 0.84
N TYR A 146 -4.27 -4.74 1.23
CA TYR A 146 -4.97 -3.67 0.53
C TYR A 146 -3.98 -2.62 0.01
N SER A 147 -4.21 -2.08 -1.20
CA SER A 147 -3.33 -1.06 -1.79
C SER A 147 -1.88 -1.56 -1.88
N LEU A 148 -0.89 -0.84 -1.32
CA LEU A 148 0.48 -1.31 -1.15
C LEU A 148 0.58 -2.65 -0.38
N GLY A 149 -0.29 -2.90 0.59
CA GLY A 149 -0.35 -4.19 1.28
C GLY A 149 -0.62 -5.37 0.32
N GLY A 150 -1.33 -5.13 -0.79
CA GLY A 150 -1.55 -6.14 -1.85
C GLY A 150 -0.26 -6.51 -2.60
N HIS A 151 0.66 -5.54 -2.77
CA HIS A 151 1.99 -5.76 -3.34
C HIS A 151 2.81 -6.68 -2.43
N LEU A 152 2.78 -6.42 -1.11
CA LEU A 152 3.45 -7.25 -0.10
C LEU A 152 2.83 -8.64 -0.02
N ALA A 153 1.50 -8.76 -0.05
CA ALA A 153 0.80 -10.04 -0.05
C ALA A 153 1.17 -10.92 -1.25
N THR A 154 1.24 -10.30 -2.44
CA THR A 154 1.68 -10.98 -3.67
C THR A 154 3.15 -11.38 -3.58
N THR A 155 4.01 -10.47 -3.09
CA THR A 155 5.44 -10.75 -2.90
C THR A 155 5.67 -11.91 -1.95
N PHE A 156 4.99 -11.90 -0.81
CA PHE A 156 5.03 -12.98 0.18
C PHE A 156 4.57 -14.31 -0.42
N ASN A 157 3.54 -14.31 -1.27
CA ASN A 157 3.10 -15.53 -1.96
C ASN A 157 4.15 -16.07 -2.93
N LEU A 158 4.89 -15.20 -3.63
CA LEU A 158 5.97 -15.61 -4.52
C LEU A 158 7.13 -16.26 -3.75
N LEU A 159 7.45 -15.75 -2.55
CA LEU A 159 8.55 -16.23 -1.71
C LEU A 159 8.18 -17.46 -0.87
N HIS A 160 6.91 -17.59 -0.45
CA HIS A 160 6.44 -18.57 0.54
C HIS A 160 5.27 -19.42 0.05
N GLN A 161 5.12 -19.63 -1.26
CA GLN A 161 3.95 -20.30 -1.86
C GLN A 161 3.57 -21.63 -1.19
N ASN A 162 4.56 -22.41 -0.74
CA ASN A 162 4.33 -23.73 -0.12
C ASN A 162 3.83 -23.67 1.34
N GLU A 163 3.84 -22.50 1.96
CA GLU A 163 3.43 -22.27 3.34
C GLU A 163 2.00 -21.67 3.41
N ILE A 164 1.44 -21.23 2.28
CA ILE A 164 0.24 -20.40 2.22
C ILE A 164 -0.94 -21.16 1.61
N ASN A 165 -2.06 -21.16 2.31
CA ASN A 165 -3.32 -21.73 1.83
C ASN A 165 -4.00 -20.83 0.80
N GLN A 166 -4.26 -19.55 1.12
CA GLN A 166 -4.91 -18.59 0.21
C GLN A 166 -4.39 -17.16 0.41
N VAL A 167 -4.46 -16.36 -0.65
CA VAL A 167 -4.10 -14.94 -0.66
C VAL A 167 -5.26 -14.11 -1.23
N PHE A 168 -5.64 -13.05 -0.54
CA PHE A 168 -6.67 -12.12 -0.96
C PHE A 168 -6.13 -10.71 -1.02
N THR A 169 -6.18 -10.07 -2.19
CA THR A 169 -5.80 -8.66 -2.32
C THR A 169 -7.02 -7.82 -2.63
N PHE A 170 -7.04 -6.59 -2.10
CA PHE A 170 -8.11 -5.62 -2.30
C PHE A 170 -7.52 -4.35 -2.90
N ASN A 171 -7.96 -3.97 -4.11
CA ASN A 171 -7.37 -2.86 -4.85
C ASN A 171 -5.81 -2.87 -4.79
N GLY A 172 -5.20 -4.05 -4.83
CA GLY A 172 -3.78 -4.23 -4.51
C GLY A 172 -2.87 -3.81 -5.67
N ALA A 173 -1.75 -3.16 -5.39
CA ALA A 173 -0.72 -2.95 -6.41
C ALA A 173 -0.05 -4.28 -6.80
N GLY A 174 0.24 -4.46 -8.09
CA GLY A 174 1.02 -5.59 -8.58
C GLY A 174 2.50 -5.47 -8.24
N VAL A 175 3.31 -6.41 -8.73
CA VAL A 175 4.77 -6.49 -8.50
C VAL A 175 5.56 -6.42 -9.80
N GLY A 176 6.86 -6.12 -9.70
CA GLY A 176 7.76 -6.00 -10.84
C GLY A 176 8.22 -7.33 -11.45
N GLU A 177 9.13 -7.22 -12.40
CA GLU A 177 9.80 -8.36 -13.03
C GLU A 177 11.18 -8.59 -12.43
N VAL A 178 11.58 -9.86 -12.32
CA VAL A 178 12.95 -10.27 -12.05
C VAL A 178 13.66 -10.46 -13.39
N LYS A 179 14.73 -9.70 -13.63
CA LYS A 179 15.55 -9.77 -14.86
C LYS A 179 16.60 -10.87 -14.82
N THR A 180 17.19 -11.07 -13.64
CA THR A 180 18.35 -11.93 -13.46
C THR A 180 18.32 -12.58 -12.09
N GLY A 181 18.58 -13.89 -12.03
CA GLY A 181 18.46 -14.65 -10.80
C GLY A 181 17.00 -14.85 -10.38
N SER A 182 16.79 -14.94 -9.08
CA SER A 182 15.50 -15.08 -8.41
C SER A 182 15.15 -13.84 -7.56
N LEU A 183 13.89 -13.73 -7.14
CA LEU A 183 13.45 -12.65 -6.26
C LEU A 183 14.15 -12.76 -4.89
N GLU A 184 14.24 -13.98 -4.36
CA GLU A 184 14.91 -14.33 -3.12
C GLU A 184 16.37 -13.85 -3.13
N GLU A 185 17.10 -14.10 -4.22
CA GLU A 185 18.48 -13.64 -4.36
C GLU A 185 18.59 -12.12 -4.44
N ALA A 186 17.62 -11.44 -5.05
CA ALA A 186 17.62 -9.99 -5.14
C ALA A 186 17.33 -9.35 -3.78
N VAL A 187 16.35 -9.87 -3.02
CA VAL A 187 16.04 -9.42 -1.65
C VAL A 187 17.23 -9.67 -0.72
N ALA A 188 17.83 -10.87 -0.76
CA ALA A 188 19.00 -11.18 0.04
C ALA A 188 20.21 -10.27 -0.28
N TYR A 189 20.36 -9.86 -1.55
CA TYR A 189 21.41 -8.93 -1.94
C TYR A 189 21.13 -7.51 -1.44
N PHE A 190 19.88 -7.05 -1.52
CA PHE A 190 19.45 -5.81 -0.89
C PHE A 190 19.76 -5.81 0.61
N ASP A 191 19.36 -6.86 1.34
CA ASP A 191 19.59 -6.99 2.78
C ASP A 191 21.08 -6.92 3.13
N ALA A 192 21.91 -7.67 2.39
CA ALA A 192 23.34 -7.69 2.58
C ALA A 192 23.99 -6.30 2.44
N LEU A 193 23.44 -5.46 1.56
CA LEU A 193 23.93 -4.10 1.30
C LEU A 193 23.31 -3.05 2.23
N ARG A 194 22.07 -3.26 2.70
CA ARG A 194 21.34 -2.33 3.59
C ARG A 194 21.95 -2.24 4.98
N ARG A 195 22.50 -3.35 5.50
CA ARG A 195 23.08 -3.45 6.86
C ARG A 195 24.01 -2.28 7.22
N THR A 196 23.82 -1.71 8.40
CA THR A 196 24.64 -0.59 8.90
C THR A 196 25.93 -1.05 9.60
N ASP A 197 26.13 -2.36 9.74
CA ASP A 197 27.31 -2.94 10.39
C ASP A 197 28.56 -3.00 9.48
N ALA A 198 29.66 -3.49 10.06
CA ALA A 198 30.94 -3.63 9.35
C ALA A 198 30.83 -4.52 8.10
N GLN A 199 30.01 -5.58 8.16
CA GLN A 199 29.81 -6.49 7.03
C GLN A 199 29.04 -5.81 5.90
N GLY A 200 27.98 -5.06 6.20
CA GLY A 200 27.28 -4.25 5.21
C GLY A 200 28.20 -3.22 4.54
N ALA A 201 29.09 -2.60 5.31
CA ALA A 201 30.11 -1.70 4.76
C ALA A 201 31.10 -2.43 3.82
N VAL A 202 31.49 -3.66 4.13
CA VAL A 202 32.30 -4.51 3.22
C VAL A 202 31.51 -4.82 1.95
N ASN A 203 30.26 -5.27 2.08
CA ASN A 203 29.41 -5.65 0.95
C ASN A 203 29.21 -4.47 -0.02
N ARG A 204 28.95 -3.25 0.49
CA ARG A 204 28.83 -2.04 -0.33
C ARG A 204 30.13 -1.69 -1.06
N ARG A 205 31.29 -1.82 -0.39
CA ARG A 205 32.59 -1.61 -1.06
C ARG A 205 32.83 -2.58 -2.20
N VAL A 206 32.47 -3.85 -2.00
CA VAL A 206 32.56 -4.88 -3.05
C VAL A 206 31.61 -4.56 -4.21
N ALA A 207 30.36 -4.19 -3.92
CA ALA A 207 29.37 -3.87 -4.95
C ALA A 207 29.74 -2.63 -5.77
N LEU A 208 30.36 -1.62 -5.15
CA LEU A 208 30.82 -0.41 -5.84
C LEU A 208 32.01 -0.68 -6.79
N ASP A 209 32.78 -1.74 -6.56
CA ASP A 209 33.93 -2.14 -7.39
C ASP A 209 34.85 -0.97 -7.76
N LEU A 210 35.21 -0.14 -6.77
CA LEU A 210 35.99 1.08 -6.98
C LEU A 210 37.45 0.72 -7.29
N SER A 211 37.84 0.78 -8.56
CA SER A 211 39.20 0.46 -9.02
C SER A 211 40.18 1.63 -8.85
N GLN A 212 39.70 2.88 -8.83
CA GLN A 212 40.53 4.06 -8.68
C GLN A 212 40.76 4.42 -7.20
N LEU A 213 42.00 4.72 -6.82
CA LEU A 213 42.38 5.07 -5.43
C LEU A 213 41.64 6.33 -4.96
N GLU A 214 41.43 7.27 -5.85
CA GLU A 214 40.70 8.52 -5.60
C GLU A 214 39.22 8.26 -5.35
N SER A 215 38.58 7.37 -6.11
CA SER A 215 37.20 6.93 -5.88
C SER A 215 37.05 6.27 -4.51
N GLN A 216 37.98 5.39 -4.15
CA GLN A 216 38.02 4.72 -2.84
C GLN A 216 38.17 5.75 -1.70
N ALA A 217 39.10 6.70 -1.85
CA ALA A 217 39.34 7.75 -0.86
C ALA A 217 38.13 8.68 -0.70
N TYR A 218 37.47 9.01 -1.81
CA TYR A 218 36.24 9.80 -1.79
C TYR A 218 35.11 9.05 -1.08
N TYR A 219 34.88 7.77 -1.39
CA TYR A 219 33.84 6.97 -0.73
C TYR A 219 34.06 6.85 0.78
N ALA A 220 35.31 6.67 1.22
CA ALA A 220 35.66 6.66 2.65
C ALA A 220 35.34 8.01 3.31
N THR A 221 35.74 9.12 2.68
CA THR A 221 35.47 10.48 3.17
C THR A 221 33.98 10.75 3.25
N LEU A 222 33.24 10.42 2.19
CA LEU A 222 31.79 10.59 2.10
C LEU A 222 31.08 9.86 3.24
N THR A 223 31.39 8.57 3.41
CA THR A 223 30.76 7.75 4.45
C THR A 223 31.01 8.33 5.84
N GLN A 224 32.26 8.69 6.14
CA GLN A 224 32.60 9.31 7.41
C GLN A 224 31.87 10.65 7.62
N LYS A 225 31.88 11.54 6.63
CA LYS A 225 31.29 12.87 6.74
C LYS A 225 29.78 12.84 6.97
N LEU A 226 29.08 11.91 6.31
CA LEU A 226 27.65 11.68 6.53
C LEU A 226 27.38 11.07 7.91
N THR A 227 28.16 10.06 8.33
CA THR A 227 28.00 9.45 9.66
C THR A 227 28.25 10.45 10.80
N ASP A 228 29.26 11.32 10.64
CA ASP A 228 29.58 12.35 11.63
C ASP A 228 28.60 13.54 11.58
N ASN A 229 27.61 13.52 10.69
CA ASN A 229 26.69 14.63 10.41
C ASN A 229 27.39 15.96 10.07
N THR A 230 28.61 15.88 9.53
CA THR A 230 29.40 17.07 9.17
C THR A 230 29.13 17.53 7.74
N TRP A 231 28.58 16.65 6.90
CA TRP A 231 28.04 16.99 5.58
C TRP A 231 26.55 16.66 5.50
N THR A 232 25.78 17.53 4.86
CA THR A 232 24.46 17.20 4.32
C THR A 232 24.58 16.40 3.02
N ALA A 233 23.51 15.73 2.59
CA ALA A 233 23.49 15.03 1.30
C ALA A 233 23.78 15.99 0.12
N GLN A 234 23.30 17.24 0.20
CA GLN A 234 23.58 18.27 -0.80
C GLN A 234 25.07 18.65 -0.85
N GLN A 235 25.71 18.83 0.31
CA GLN A 235 27.15 19.12 0.39
C GLN A 235 27.98 17.94 -0.13
N ALA A 236 27.58 16.72 0.21
CA ALA A 236 28.16 15.50 -0.33
C ALA A 236 28.07 15.43 -1.86
N LEU A 237 26.90 15.72 -2.44
CA LEU A 237 26.70 15.72 -3.89
C LEU A 237 27.56 16.79 -4.59
N THR A 238 27.63 18.00 -4.04
CA THR A 238 28.52 19.06 -4.56
C THR A 238 29.99 18.62 -4.51
N ALA A 239 30.43 18.01 -3.40
CA ALA A 239 31.78 17.49 -3.29
C ALA A 239 32.05 16.34 -4.28
N LEU A 240 31.05 15.48 -4.55
CA LEU A 240 31.12 14.41 -5.55
C LEU A 240 31.35 14.98 -6.95
N GLN A 241 30.61 16.02 -7.32
CA GLN A 241 30.73 16.69 -8.62
C GLN A 241 32.11 17.35 -8.78
N ALA A 242 32.62 17.98 -7.72
CA ALA A 242 33.97 18.54 -7.71
C ALA A 242 35.05 17.46 -7.82
N ALA A 243 34.88 16.33 -7.13
CA ALA A 243 35.77 15.17 -7.20
C ALA A 243 35.77 14.58 -8.62
N LYS A 244 34.59 14.36 -9.22
CA LYS A 244 34.44 13.94 -10.62
C LYS A 244 35.17 14.85 -11.59
N THR A 245 35.25 16.15 -11.32
CA THR A 245 35.99 17.09 -12.19
C THR A 245 37.49 16.98 -11.96
N SER A 246 37.92 16.86 -10.70
CA SER A 246 39.32 16.91 -10.30
C SER A 246 40.09 15.60 -10.51
N ILE A 247 39.41 14.44 -10.47
CA ILE A 247 40.00 13.10 -10.62
C ILE A 247 40.34 12.78 -12.10
N THR A 248 39.98 13.64 -13.07
CA THR A 248 40.01 13.32 -14.52
C THR A 248 41.38 13.34 -15.21
N THR A 249 42.48 13.07 -14.51
CA THR A 249 43.77 12.86 -15.20
C THR A 249 43.86 11.44 -15.75
N GLY A 250 43.34 11.26 -16.98
CA GLY A 250 43.62 10.10 -17.84
C GLY A 250 42.55 9.02 -17.95
N ARG A 251 41.52 8.98 -17.07
CA ARG A 251 40.42 7.97 -17.10
C ARG A 251 39.04 8.51 -16.65
N PRO A 252 38.54 9.62 -17.23
CA PRO A 252 37.30 10.28 -16.78
C PRO A 252 36.06 9.38 -16.82
N GLU A 253 35.95 8.49 -17.81
CA GLU A 253 34.78 7.62 -17.99
C GLU A 253 34.65 6.57 -16.90
N ILE A 254 35.77 5.97 -16.49
CA ILE A 254 35.81 4.95 -15.41
C ILE A 254 35.36 5.58 -14.09
N VAL A 255 35.89 6.76 -13.76
CA VAL A 255 35.54 7.49 -12.54
C VAL A 255 34.06 7.90 -12.55
N ALA A 256 33.55 8.34 -13.69
CA ALA A 256 32.14 8.68 -13.84
C ALA A 256 31.24 7.45 -13.61
N GLN A 257 31.63 6.28 -14.12
CA GLN A 257 30.91 5.02 -13.92
C GLN A 257 30.95 4.56 -12.44
N GLU A 258 32.13 4.56 -11.82
CA GLU A 258 32.33 4.17 -10.41
C GLU A 258 31.54 5.05 -9.43
N LEU A 259 31.44 6.36 -9.70
CA LEU A 259 30.77 7.31 -8.80
C LEU A 259 29.29 7.52 -9.13
N LYS A 260 28.77 6.92 -10.21
CA LYS A 260 27.34 7.00 -10.59
C LYS A 260 26.40 6.47 -9.49
N PRO A 261 26.65 5.31 -8.85
CA PRO A 261 25.78 4.82 -7.78
C PRO A 261 25.67 5.82 -6.61
N LEU A 262 26.78 6.46 -6.26
CA LEU A 262 26.82 7.46 -5.18
C LEU A 262 26.07 8.74 -5.56
N GLU A 263 26.21 9.20 -6.80
CA GLU A 263 25.46 10.35 -7.31
C GLU A 263 23.95 10.09 -7.31
N THR A 264 23.52 8.92 -7.80
CA THR A 264 22.11 8.53 -7.80
C THR A 264 21.58 8.46 -6.37
N ALA A 265 22.30 7.77 -5.47
CA ALA A 265 21.89 7.65 -4.07
C ALA A 265 21.74 9.01 -3.38
N LEU A 266 22.73 9.90 -3.53
CA LEU A 266 22.67 11.25 -2.95
C LEU A 266 21.53 12.09 -3.53
N THR A 267 21.30 11.98 -4.84
CA THR A 267 20.20 12.69 -5.51
C THR A 267 18.85 12.25 -4.97
N ASP A 268 18.66 10.95 -4.75
CA ASP A 268 17.40 10.41 -4.23
C ASP A 268 17.19 10.78 -2.75
N ILE A 269 18.24 10.83 -1.93
CA ILE A 269 18.17 11.36 -0.56
C ILE A 269 17.72 12.82 -0.58
N ILE A 270 18.31 13.65 -1.45
CA ILE A 270 17.95 15.06 -1.55
C ILE A 270 16.48 15.24 -1.97
N LYS A 271 15.98 14.42 -2.91
CA LYS A 271 14.55 14.44 -3.29
C LYS A 271 13.63 14.13 -2.11
N LEU A 272 13.96 13.11 -1.31
CA LEU A 272 13.19 12.80 -0.10
C LEU A 272 13.21 13.95 0.92
N GLN A 273 14.38 14.55 1.14
CA GLN A 273 14.53 15.68 2.07
C GLN A 273 13.75 16.91 1.58
N GLN A 274 13.76 17.17 0.28
CA GLN A 274 12.95 18.23 -0.33
C GLN A 274 11.45 17.95 -0.18
N GLU A 275 11.01 16.70 -0.32
CA GLU A 275 9.62 16.34 -0.09
C GLU A 275 9.21 16.50 1.38
N ALA A 276 10.06 16.06 2.31
CA ALA A 276 9.84 16.26 3.75
C ALA A 276 9.72 17.75 4.10
N ALA A 277 10.56 18.60 3.51
CA ALA A 277 10.47 20.05 3.66
C ALA A 277 9.22 20.64 2.98
N ARG A 278 8.79 20.10 1.84
CA ARG A 278 7.62 20.59 1.09
C ARG A 278 6.33 20.39 1.89
N ILE A 279 6.16 19.21 2.48
CA ILE A 279 4.94 18.87 3.24
C ILE A 279 4.99 19.42 4.68
N GLN A 280 6.12 20.01 5.08
CA GLN A 280 6.27 20.63 6.40
C GLN A 280 5.26 21.78 6.55
N GLY A 281 4.28 21.57 7.44
CA GLY A 281 3.22 22.54 7.71
C GLY A 281 1.91 22.29 6.94
N PHE A 282 1.81 21.19 6.19
CA PHE A 282 0.52 20.79 5.62
C PHE A 282 -0.47 20.45 6.73
N THR A 283 -1.74 20.72 6.46
CA THR A 283 -2.84 20.42 7.37
C THR A 283 -3.92 19.59 6.70
N SER A 284 -4.84 19.02 7.47
CA SER A 284 -5.92 18.18 6.95
C SER A 284 -6.96 18.98 6.17
N GLY A 285 -7.08 20.28 6.42
CA GLY A 285 -8.24 21.07 6.05
C GLY A 285 -9.38 20.85 7.05
N THR A 286 -10.30 21.82 7.10
CA THR A 286 -11.51 21.74 7.95
C THR A 286 -12.64 21.07 7.19
N THR A 287 -13.30 20.08 7.79
CA THR A 287 -14.56 19.51 7.30
C THR A 287 -15.68 19.82 8.32
N PRO A 288 -16.97 19.70 7.97
CA PRO A 288 -18.08 20.04 8.89
C PRO A 288 -18.00 19.35 10.27
N ASN A 289 -17.36 18.18 10.33
CA ASN A 289 -17.32 17.34 11.53
C ASN A 289 -15.90 17.12 12.09
N GLN A 290 -14.84 17.67 11.46
CA GLN A 290 -13.47 17.47 11.91
C GLN A 290 -12.67 18.78 11.83
N ALA A 291 -12.01 19.13 12.94
CA ALA A 291 -11.10 20.25 13.00
C ALA A 291 -9.85 19.99 12.16
N ASP A 292 -9.22 21.09 11.74
CA ASP A 292 -7.96 21.03 11.01
C ASP A 292 -6.84 20.44 11.90
N THR A 293 -6.06 19.53 11.35
CA THR A 293 -4.98 18.82 12.05
C THR A 293 -3.69 18.89 11.24
N PRO A 294 -2.54 19.25 11.85
CA PRO A 294 -1.27 19.25 11.14
C PRO A 294 -0.90 17.83 10.74
N ILE A 295 -0.19 17.70 9.63
CA ILE A 295 0.41 16.43 9.22
C ILE A 295 1.36 15.91 10.31
N LYS A 296 1.38 14.60 10.49
CA LYS A 296 2.40 13.96 11.32
C LYS A 296 3.77 14.10 10.64
N VAL A 297 4.68 14.80 11.30
CA VAL A 297 6.07 14.92 10.85
C VAL A 297 6.86 13.74 11.37
N VAL A 298 7.42 12.94 10.46
CA VAL A 298 8.35 11.85 10.76
C VAL A 298 9.77 12.43 10.75
N GLY A 299 10.56 12.18 11.80
CA GLY A 299 11.93 12.69 11.86
C GLY A 299 12.82 12.06 10.79
N GLU A 300 13.82 12.80 10.29
CA GLU A 300 14.74 12.29 9.25
C GLU A 300 15.44 10.98 9.65
N ASN A 301 15.76 10.83 10.95
CA ASN A 301 16.39 9.63 11.51
C ASN A 301 15.45 8.41 11.58
N GLU A 302 14.16 8.61 11.36
CA GLU A 302 13.13 7.56 11.35
C GLU A 302 12.79 7.11 9.92
N ILE A 303 13.44 7.69 8.90
CA ILE A 303 13.23 7.40 7.48
C ILE A 303 14.51 6.76 6.93
N GLU A 304 14.59 5.43 6.98
CA GLU A 304 15.82 4.72 6.59
C GLU A 304 16.20 4.97 5.12
N ALA A 305 15.19 5.25 4.30
CA ALA A 305 15.36 5.57 2.89
C ALA A 305 16.17 6.85 2.62
N GLN A 306 16.42 7.69 3.64
CA GLN A 306 17.32 8.85 3.54
C GLN A 306 18.79 8.50 3.81
N THR A 307 19.12 7.23 4.12
CA THR A 307 20.49 6.82 4.36
C THR A 307 21.21 6.42 3.07
N LEU A 308 22.53 6.70 3.00
CA LEU A 308 23.36 6.30 1.87
C LEU A 308 23.42 4.78 1.71
N ALA A 309 23.45 4.03 2.82
CA ALA A 309 23.49 2.57 2.79
C ALA A 309 22.25 1.99 2.11
N TYR A 310 21.07 2.46 2.49
CA TYR A 310 19.80 2.02 1.92
C TYR A 310 19.68 2.36 0.43
N ARG A 311 20.02 3.59 0.04
CA ARG A 311 19.94 4.00 -1.37
C ARG A 311 20.93 3.29 -2.29
N LEU A 312 22.12 2.96 -1.79
CA LEU A 312 23.04 2.09 -2.51
C LEU A 312 22.51 0.65 -2.61
N ALA A 313 21.90 0.13 -1.55
CA ALA A 313 21.28 -1.19 -1.58
C ALA A 313 20.20 -1.27 -2.66
N ILE A 314 19.30 -0.28 -2.74
CA ILE A 314 18.31 -0.18 -3.83
C ILE A 314 19.00 -0.16 -5.18
N TYR A 315 19.95 0.76 -5.39
CA TYR A 315 20.61 0.95 -6.68
C TYR A 315 21.18 -0.35 -7.26
N PHE A 316 21.80 -1.17 -6.41
CA PHE A 316 22.42 -2.41 -6.82
C PHE A 316 21.43 -3.57 -6.92
N ALA A 317 20.49 -3.70 -5.98
CA ALA A 317 19.46 -4.72 -6.03
C ALA A 317 18.54 -4.53 -7.26
N SER A 318 18.19 -3.29 -7.58
CA SER A 318 17.33 -2.95 -8.72
C SER A 318 17.95 -3.26 -10.08
N GLN A 319 19.25 -3.52 -10.18
CA GLN A 319 19.85 -3.99 -11.44
C GLN A 319 19.36 -5.39 -11.81
N ARG A 320 18.82 -6.15 -10.84
CA ARG A 320 18.27 -7.49 -11.02
C ARG A 320 16.79 -7.49 -11.34
N THR A 321 16.12 -6.34 -11.28
CA THR A 321 14.67 -6.23 -11.44
C THR A 321 14.29 -5.07 -12.37
N GLN A 322 13.00 -4.93 -12.64
CA GLN A 322 12.42 -3.72 -13.19
C GLN A 322 10.98 -3.55 -12.77
N GLY A 323 10.55 -2.29 -12.65
CA GLY A 323 9.13 -1.98 -12.73
C GLY A 323 8.63 -2.24 -14.15
N THR A 324 7.42 -2.76 -14.28
CA THR A 324 6.73 -2.83 -15.55
C THR A 324 6.00 -1.51 -15.75
N HIS A 325 6.52 -0.67 -16.65
CA HIS A 325 5.87 0.58 -16.98
C HIS A 325 4.46 0.32 -17.49
N LEU A 326 3.46 0.75 -16.73
CA LEU A 326 2.19 1.13 -17.33
C LEU A 326 2.28 2.61 -17.69
N VAL A 327 1.54 3.00 -18.70
CA VAL A 327 1.35 4.41 -19.12
C VAL A 327 2.35 4.89 -20.19
N ALA A 328 2.23 4.32 -21.39
CA ALA A 328 2.22 5.15 -22.60
C ALA A 328 0.78 5.55 -23.00
N ASP A 329 -0.25 4.97 -22.37
CA ASP A 329 -1.65 5.21 -22.69
C ASP A 329 -2.54 5.10 -21.44
N LEU A 330 -3.28 6.17 -21.12
CA LEU A 330 -4.26 6.21 -20.02
C LEU A 330 -5.39 5.19 -20.21
N SER A 331 -5.57 4.64 -21.42
CA SER A 331 -6.51 3.53 -21.66
C SER A 331 -6.14 2.24 -20.91
N GLN A 332 -4.86 2.08 -20.52
CA GLN A 332 -4.33 0.87 -19.88
C GLN A 332 -4.48 0.83 -18.35
N ILE A 333 -4.93 1.92 -17.70
CA ILE A 333 -5.23 1.93 -16.24
C ILE A 333 -6.51 1.15 -15.88
N THR A 334 -7.09 0.44 -16.84
CA THR A 334 -8.37 -0.28 -16.71
C THR A 334 -8.21 -1.81 -16.78
N GLN A 335 -7.00 -2.31 -17.04
CA GLN A 335 -6.74 -3.74 -17.21
C GLN A 335 -5.43 -4.16 -16.54
N LYS A 336 -5.51 -5.19 -15.70
CA LYS A 336 -4.34 -5.85 -15.11
C LYS A 336 -3.48 -6.53 -16.18
N GLN A 337 -2.17 -6.32 -16.07
CA GLN A 337 -1.18 -7.14 -16.74
C GLN A 337 -0.78 -8.30 -15.82
N TYR A 338 -0.41 -9.44 -16.39
CA TYR A 338 -0.10 -10.65 -15.61
C TYR A 338 1.32 -11.13 -15.87
N GLY A 339 2.08 -11.35 -14.79
CA GLY A 339 3.39 -12.01 -14.83
C GLY A 339 3.28 -13.53 -14.73
N GLY A 340 2.13 -14.02 -14.30
CA GLY A 340 1.84 -15.45 -14.11
C GLY A 340 0.45 -15.62 -13.49
N ASN A 341 0.16 -16.83 -13.02
CA ASN A 341 -1.07 -17.12 -12.30
C ASN A 341 -0.78 -18.05 -11.11
N LEU A 342 -0.97 -17.52 -9.91
CA LEU A 342 -0.89 -18.25 -8.64
C LEU A 342 -2.29 -18.74 -8.29
N GLY A 343 -2.48 -20.06 -8.29
CA GLY A 343 -3.80 -20.66 -8.10
C GLY A 343 -4.45 -20.38 -6.73
N ASN A 344 -3.65 -19.99 -5.74
CA ASN A 344 -4.11 -19.68 -4.39
C ASN A 344 -4.38 -18.17 -4.16
N GLN A 345 -4.25 -17.31 -5.17
CA GLN A 345 -4.41 -15.86 -5.02
C GLN A 345 -5.64 -15.32 -5.76
N TYR A 346 -6.34 -14.38 -5.12
CA TYR A 346 -7.53 -13.72 -5.64
C TYR A 346 -7.41 -12.21 -5.44
N ASP A 347 -7.58 -11.44 -6.51
CA ASP A 347 -7.40 -9.99 -6.50
C ASP A 347 -8.75 -9.31 -6.74
N LEU A 348 -9.41 -8.87 -5.66
CA LEU A 348 -10.70 -8.18 -5.71
C LEU A 348 -10.52 -6.68 -5.94
N VAL A 349 -11.24 -6.12 -6.91
CA VAL A 349 -11.20 -4.69 -7.23
C VAL A 349 -12.60 -4.08 -7.20
N GLY A 350 -12.71 -2.87 -6.66
CA GLY A 350 -13.95 -2.08 -6.73
C GLY A 350 -14.25 -1.66 -8.18
N LYS A 351 -15.51 -1.84 -8.62
CA LYS A 351 -15.99 -1.49 -9.96
C LYS A 351 -17.19 -0.55 -9.88
N GLU A 352 -17.01 0.65 -10.41
CA GLU A 352 -18.03 1.68 -10.55
C GLU A 352 -19.14 1.29 -11.55
N THR A 353 -20.30 1.95 -11.41
CA THR A 353 -21.52 1.71 -12.18
C THR A 353 -21.40 2.26 -13.60
N THR A 354 -20.91 3.49 -13.74
CA THR A 354 -21.02 4.26 -15.01
C THR A 354 -20.17 3.68 -16.14
N ASN A 355 -19.02 3.06 -15.84
CA ASN A 355 -18.10 2.54 -16.85
C ASN A 355 -17.92 1.02 -16.77
N GLY A 356 -18.36 0.36 -15.69
CA GLY A 356 -18.12 -1.08 -15.44
C GLY A 356 -16.64 -1.47 -15.41
N ALA A 357 -15.74 -0.49 -15.47
CA ALA A 357 -14.30 -0.63 -15.48
C ALA A 357 -13.77 -0.45 -14.07
N ALA A 358 -12.81 -1.28 -13.69
CA ALA A 358 -12.01 -1.11 -12.48
C ALA A 358 -11.05 0.07 -12.69
N ASN A 359 -11.54 1.30 -12.65
CA ASN A 359 -10.73 2.51 -12.80
C ASN A 359 -9.89 2.73 -11.53
N SER A 360 -8.84 1.92 -11.36
CA SER A 360 -7.86 2.08 -10.29
C SER A 360 -6.46 1.95 -10.87
N ALA A 361 -5.74 3.07 -10.86
CA ALA A 361 -4.34 3.10 -11.30
C ALA A 361 -3.46 2.19 -10.43
N VAL A 362 -3.78 2.07 -9.14
CA VAL A 362 -3.05 1.21 -8.21
C VAL A 362 -3.40 -0.26 -8.45
N ALA A 363 -4.68 -0.61 -8.51
CA ALA A 363 -5.13 -2.00 -8.67
C ALA A 363 -4.81 -2.62 -10.03
N ASN A 364 -4.43 -1.80 -11.01
CA ASN A 364 -3.96 -2.24 -12.32
C ASN A 364 -2.47 -1.97 -12.53
N SER A 365 -1.75 -1.46 -11.51
CA SER A 365 -0.32 -1.17 -11.59
C SER A 365 0.52 -2.44 -11.55
N GLN A 366 1.64 -2.42 -12.29
CA GLN A 366 2.62 -3.51 -12.33
C GLN A 366 2.03 -4.86 -12.81
N LEU A 367 2.67 -5.99 -12.48
CA LEU A 367 2.19 -7.32 -12.84
C LEU A 367 1.41 -7.97 -11.70
N HIS A 368 0.29 -8.58 -12.06
CA HIS A 368 -0.56 -9.35 -11.17
C HIS A 368 -0.37 -10.84 -11.35
N TYR A 369 -0.73 -11.58 -10.30
CA TYR A 369 -0.59 -13.03 -10.24
C TYR A 369 -1.86 -13.72 -9.70
N GLY A 370 -2.81 -12.99 -9.13
CA GLY A 370 -4.08 -13.55 -8.66
C GLY A 370 -5.14 -13.71 -9.74
N GLN A 371 -6.23 -14.38 -9.39
CA GLN A 371 -7.45 -14.37 -10.20
C GLN A 371 -8.18 -13.04 -9.99
N ASP A 372 -8.40 -12.27 -11.05
CA ASP A 372 -9.14 -11.01 -10.99
C ASP A 372 -10.63 -11.24 -10.73
N ASP A 373 -11.18 -10.49 -9.77
CA ASP A 373 -12.60 -10.46 -9.45
C ASP A 373 -13.04 -9.01 -9.17
N GLY A 374 -14.34 -8.75 -9.29
CA GLY A 374 -14.90 -7.41 -9.15
C GLY A 374 -16.06 -7.35 -8.18
N VAL A 375 -16.07 -6.31 -7.34
CA VAL A 375 -17.21 -5.97 -6.49
C VAL A 375 -17.76 -4.61 -6.92
N PHE A 376 -19.08 -4.48 -6.95
CA PHE A 376 -19.72 -3.18 -7.19
C PHE A 376 -19.26 -2.18 -6.12
N ILE A 377 -18.94 -0.96 -6.52
CA ILE A 377 -18.85 0.20 -5.62
C ILE A 377 -19.67 1.33 -6.25
N GLU A 378 -20.19 2.22 -5.41
CA GLU A 378 -20.82 3.46 -5.89
C GLU A 378 -19.82 4.35 -6.64
N ASP A 379 -20.33 5.20 -7.54
CA ASP A 379 -19.49 6.10 -8.34
C ASP A 379 -18.83 7.16 -7.43
N GLN A 380 -17.52 7.38 -7.62
CA GLN A 380 -16.74 8.32 -6.82
C GLN A 380 -16.08 9.41 -7.68
N PRO A 381 -15.81 10.60 -7.14
CA PRO A 381 -15.06 11.61 -7.88
C PRO A 381 -13.62 11.14 -8.13
N MET A 382 -13.15 11.28 -9.37
CA MET A 382 -11.78 10.91 -9.75
C MET A 382 -10.73 11.83 -9.12
N THR A 383 -11.07 13.11 -8.92
CA THR A 383 -10.23 14.10 -8.23
C THR A 383 -11.08 15.02 -7.37
N ARG A 384 -10.48 15.58 -6.31
CA ARG A 384 -11.05 16.63 -5.47
C ARG A 384 -10.09 17.81 -5.35
N GLY A 385 -10.65 19.02 -5.41
CA GLY A 385 -9.94 20.26 -5.12
C GLY A 385 -8.73 20.51 -6.04
N SER A 386 -7.52 20.53 -5.48
CA SER A 386 -6.29 20.92 -6.19
C SER A 386 -5.75 19.85 -7.17
N PHE A 387 -6.25 18.61 -7.13
CA PHE A 387 -5.87 17.58 -8.09
C PHE A 387 -6.57 17.80 -9.43
N THR A 388 -5.78 18.11 -10.47
CA THR A 388 -6.27 18.24 -11.86
C THR A 388 -5.99 16.99 -12.68
N LEU A 389 -6.72 16.81 -13.78
CA LEU A 389 -6.45 15.74 -14.75
C LEU A 389 -5.01 15.77 -15.30
N ASP A 390 -4.44 16.95 -15.49
CA ASP A 390 -3.06 17.07 -15.97
C ASP A 390 -2.04 16.73 -14.88
N PHE A 391 -2.35 17.00 -13.61
CA PHE A 391 -1.58 16.47 -12.48
C PHE A 391 -1.60 14.93 -12.48
N LEU A 392 -2.76 14.30 -12.69
CA LEU A 392 -2.86 12.84 -12.77
C LEU A 392 -2.06 12.25 -13.94
N LYS A 393 -2.09 12.89 -15.11
CA LYS A 393 -1.25 12.46 -16.25
C LYS A 393 0.23 12.55 -15.92
N ASP A 394 0.66 13.66 -15.33
CA ASP A 394 2.04 13.88 -14.96
C ASP A 394 2.49 12.89 -13.87
N LEU A 395 1.65 12.64 -12.87
CA LEU A 395 1.87 11.62 -11.85
C LEU A 395 2.07 10.23 -12.46
N LEU A 396 1.18 9.83 -13.37
CA LEU A 396 1.22 8.52 -14.02
C LEU A 396 2.41 8.37 -14.98
N LEU A 397 2.84 9.46 -15.64
CA LEU A 397 3.94 9.44 -16.61
C LEU A 397 5.33 9.61 -15.98
N THR A 398 5.42 10.30 -14.85
CA THR A 398 6.70 10.66 -14.23
C THR A 398 6.95 9.98 -12.89
N GLY A 399 5.96 9.29 -12.34
CA GLY A 399 6.02 8.67 -11.01
C GLY A 399 6.24 9.69 -9.90
N LYS A 400 5.84 10.96 -10.09
CA LYS A 400 6.19 12.08 -9.22
C LYS A 400 5.93 11.81 -7.73
N VAL A 401 6.85 12.32 -6.90
CA VAL A 401 6.91 12.17 -5.43
C VAL A 401 5.77 12.90 -4.71
N ASN A 402 5.13 13.89 -5.35
CA ASN A 402 4.28 14.89 -4.68
C ASN A 402 2.81 14.46 -4.57
N LEU A 403 2.58 13.21 -4.16
CA LEU A 403 1.25 12.62 -4.05
C LEU A 403 0.37 13.25 -2.94
N LEU A 404 0.99 13.90 -1.95
CA LEU A 404 0.29 14.61 -0.90
C LEU A 404 0.17 16.11 -1.22
N GLN A 405 -1.03 16.66 -1.08
CA GLN A 405 -1.30 18.10 -1.20
C GLN A 405 -1.75 18.67 0.15
N ASP A 406 -1.55 19.97 0.36
CA ASP A 406 -2.05 20.65 1.57
C ASP A 406 -3.58 20.54 1.65
N GLN A 407 -4.15 20.62 2.85
CA GLN A 407 -5.56 20.35 3.11
C GLN A 407 -5.97 18.95 2.63
N TYR A 408 -5.20 17.94 3.02
CA TYR A 408 -5.19 16.60 2.42
C TYR A 408 -6.48 15.77 2.60
N LYS A 409 -7.40 16.14 3.51
CA LYS A 409 -8.71 15.49 3.62
C LYS A 409 -9.72 15.99 2.58
N ILE A 410 -9.49 17.16 2.01
CA ILE A 410 -10.36 17.76 0.99
C ILE A 410 -9.68 17.88 -0.38
N ASN A 411 -8.39 17.56 -0.46
CA ASN A 411 -7.65 17.47 -1.70
C ASN A 411 -7.16 16.02 -1.87
N GLY A 412 -7.72 15.32 -2.85
CA GLY A 412 -7.43 13.91 -3.08
C GLY A 412 -7.69 13.48 -4.53
N PHE A 413 -7.35 12.24 -4.84
CA PHE A 413 -7.65 11.61 -6.12
C PHE A 413 -7.88 10.11 -5.93
N ALA A 414 -8.61 9.51 -6.87
CA ALA A 414 -8.92 8.09 -6.92
C ALA A 414 -9.64 7.57 -5.65
N ASP A 415 -10.70 8.25 -5.22
CA ASP A 415 -11.56 7.82 -4.10
C ASP A 415 -12.15 6.40 -4.28
N THR A 416 -12.28 5.95 -5.54
CA THR A 416 -12.63 4.57 -5.94
C THR A 416 -11.69 3.51 -5.35
N HIS A 417 -10.50 3.91 -4.90
CA HIS A 417 -9.51 3.04 -4.30
C HIS A 417 -9.89 2.61 -2.88
N SER A 418 -10.86 3.23 -2.20
CA SER A 418 -11.14 2.96 -0.79
C SER A 418 -11.53 1.50 -0.47
N LEU A 419 -10.92 0.95 0.58
CA LEU A 419 -11.29 -0.35 1.15
C LEU A 419 -12.69 -0.34 1.78
N THR A 420 -13.14 0.80 2.35
CA THR A 420 -14.46 0.88 2.99
C THR A 420 -15.59 0.68 1.99
N LEU A 421 -15.50 1.27 0.80
CA LEU A 421 -16.47 1.09 -0.28
C LEU A 421 -16.62 -0.39 -0.67
N ILE A 422 -15.51 -1.13 -0.70
CA ILE A 422 -15.51 -2.58 -0.92
C ILE A 422 -16.24 -3.29 0.22
N ILE A 423 -15.93 -2.96 1.47
CA ILE A 423 -16.52 -3.59 2.65
C ILE A 423 -18.03 -3.33 2.73
N ASP A 424 -18.48 -2.09 2.52
CA ASP A 424 -19.89 -1.70 2.57
C ASP A 424 -20.71 -2.44 1.52
N SER A 425 -20.18 -2.50 0.28
CA SER A 425 -20.79 -3.27 -0.79
C SER A 425 -20.84 -4.77 -0.48
N LEU A 426 -19.76 -5.35 0.05
CA LEU A 426 -19.72 -6.75 0.46
C LEU A 426 -20.69 -7.03 1.61
N ASN A 427 -20.86 -6.10 2.56
CA ASN A 427 -21.79 -6.20 3.67
C ASN A 427 -23.25 -6.26 3.20
N ILE A 428 -23.64 -5.38 2.27
CA ILE A 428 -25.00 -5.38 1.70
C ILE A 428 -25.23 -6.64 0.88
N GLN A 429 -24.29 -7.01 0.01
CA GLN A 429 -24.39 -8.24 -0.78
C GLN A 429 -24.50 -9.47 0.12
N ASN A 430 -23.67 -9.58 1.17
CA ASN A 430 -23.72 -10.68 2.12
C ASN A 430 -25.06 -10.72 2.88
N SER A 431 -25.62 -9.57 3.26
CA SER A 431 -26.92 -9.49 3.91
C SER A 431 -28.06 -9.96 3.01
N LEU A 432 -28.07 -9.52 1.75
CA LEU A 432 -29.01 -9.97 0.72
C LEU A 432 -28.89 -11.48 0.46
N LEU A 433 -27.67 -12.02 0.39
CA LEU A 433 -27.44 -13.45 0.21
C LEU A 433 -28.01 -14.28 1.36
N ASN A 434 -27.98 -13.76 2.59
CA ASN A 434 -28.54 -14.46 3.74
C ASN A 434 -30.07 -14.60 3.71
N LEU A 435 -30.76 -13.84 2.84
CA LEU A 435 -32.20 -14.02 2.58
C LEU A 435 -32.50 -15.22 1.67
N LEU A 436 -31.48 -15.76 0.98
CA LEU A 436 -31.64 -16.86 0.04
C LEU A 436 -31.33 -18.22 0.70
N PRO A 437 -31.91 -19.32 0.19
CA PRO A 437 -31.49 -20.67 0.55
C PRO A 437 -29.99 -20.88 0.32
N GLU A 438 -29.30 -21.59 1.23
CA GLU A 438 -27.85 -21.75 1.22
C GLU A 438 -27.28 -22.19 -0.14
N GLY A 439 -27.90 -23.19 -0.78
CA GLY A 439 -27.48 -23.70 -2.08
C GLY A 439 -27.61 -22.71 -3.25
N GLN A 440 -28.27 -21.58 -3.07
CA GLN A 440 -28.45 -20.56 -4.10
C GLN A 440 -27.50 -19.36 -3.94
N ARG A 441 -26.85 -19.22 -2.77
CA ARG A 441 -26.09 -18.00 -2.42
C ARG A 441 -24.86 -17.78 -3.30
N ASN A 442 -24.21 -18.86 -3.72
CA ASN A 442 -22.91 -18.81 -4.40
C ASN A 442 -23.01 -19.16 -5.90
N THR A 443 -24.16 -18.88 -6.53
CA THR A 443 -24.35 -19.11 -7.96
C THR A 443 -24.07 -17.85 -8.76
N ASP A 444 -23.61 -18.00 -10.01
CA ASP A 444 -23.40 -16.86 -10.92
C ASP A 444 -24.70 -16.10 -11.19
N THR A 445 -25.84 -16.80 -11.23
CA THR A 445 -27.17 -16.18 -11.35
C THR A 445 -27.44 -15.21 -10.20
N THR A 446 -27.19 -15.64 -8.97
CA THR A 446 -27.37 -14.79 -7.78
C THR A 446 -26.39 -13.63 -7.77
N ARG A 447 -25.11 -13.87 -8.07
CA ARG A 447 -24.08 -12.80 -8.14
C ARG A 447 -24.45 -11.74 -9.19
N ASN A 448 -24.91 -12.17 -10.37
CA ASN A 448 -25.38 -11.26 -11.43
C ASN A 448 -26.64 -10.48 -11.01
N ALA A 449 -27.57 -11.12 -10.30
CA ALA A 449 -28.76 -10.46 -9.79
C ALA A 449 -28.43 -9.37 -8.75
N LEU A 450 -27.49 -9.63 -7.83
CA LEU A 450 -27.01 -8.64 -6.86
C LEU A 450 -26.38 -7.44 -7.56
N GLN A 451 -25.50 -7.67 -8.54
CA GLN A 451 -24.93 -6.60 -9.34
C GLN A 451 -26.00 -5.78 -10.05
N GLN A 452 -27.06 -6.42 -10.56
CA GLN A 452 -28.15 -5.71 -11.22
C GLN A 452 -28.99 -4.89 -10.23
N ILE A 453 -29.24 -5.40 -9.02
CA ILE A 453 -29.94 -4.65 -7.96
C ILE A 453 -29.16 -3.38 -7.63
N LEU A 454 -27.86 -3.50 -7.40
CA LEU A 454 -26.99 -2.36 -7.06
C LEU A 454 -26.90 -1.35 -8.22
N LYS A 455 -26.73 -1.83 -9.46
CA LYS A 455 -26.76 -0.97 -10.66
C LYS A 455 -28.09 -0.24 -10.86
N ASN A 456 -29.21 -0.88 -10.52
CA ASN A 456 -30.53 -0.25 -10.62
C ASN A 456 -30.81 0.74 -9.49
N ALA A 457 -30.17 0.56 -8.33
CA ALA A 457 -30.27 1.47 -7.20
C ALA A 457 -29.41 2.73 -7.39
N SER A 458 -28.45 2.68 -8.32
CA SER A 458 -27.66 3.83 -8.76
C SER A 458 -28.50 4.74 -9.67
N ALA A 459 -28.62 6.01 -9.28
CA ALA A 459 -29.48 7.00 -9.93
C ALA A 459 -28.76 8.32 -10.26
N ILE A 460 -27.57 8.54 -9.69
CA ILE A 460 -26.80 9.78 -9.82
C ILE A 460 -25.37 9.40 -10.21
N LYS A 461 -24.70 10.25 -10.99
CA LYS A 461 -23.28 10.06 -11.32
C LYS A 461 -22.46 11.02 -10.48
N ALA A 462 -21.27 10.59 -10.07
CA ALA A 462 -20.29 11.52 -9.50
C ALA A 462 -20.06 12.68 -10.49
N ASN A 463 -20.11 13.93 -10.02
CA ASN A 463 -20.10 15.11 -10.88
C ASN A 463 -18.99 16.12 -10.51
N GLU A 464 -18.51 16.79 -11.56
CA GLU A 464 -17.55 17.91 -11.66
C GLU A 464 -16.04 17.68 -11.48
N LEU A 465 -15.31 17.87 -12.59
CA LEU A 465 -13.86 18.07 -12.64
C LEU A 465 -13.52 19.51 -12.22
N GLY A 466 -12.61 19.67 -11.25
CA GLY A 466 -12.12 20.99 -10.82
C GLY A 466 -12.96 21.68 -9.74
N SER A 467 -13.92 20.97 -9.14
CA SER A 467 -14.58 21.35 -7.89
C SER A 467 -14.23 20.35 -6.76
N GLN A 468 -14.97 20.33 -5.65
CA GLN A 468 -14.76 19.32 -4.59
C GLN A 468 -15.20 17.91 -5.00
N GLY A 469 -15.87 17.74 -6.15
CA GLY A 469 -16.47 16.48 -6.56
C GLY A 469 -17.62 16.07 -5.62
N GLN A 470 -18.64 15.42 -6.16
CA GLN A 470 -19.70 14.79 -5.35
C GLN A 470 -19.66 13.28 -5.60
N ALA A 471 -19.64 12.48 -4.53
CA ALA A 471 -19.87 11.05 -4.62
C ALA A 471 -21.35 10.79 -4.94
N GLU A 472 -21.65 9.61 -5.48
CA GLU A 472 -23.06 9.22 -5.67
C GLU A 472 -23.79 9.06 -4.32
N GLY A 473 -23.13 8.46 -3.35
CA GLY A 473 -23.47 8.45 -1.92
C GLY A 473 -24.72 7.67 -1.49
N ASP A 474 -25.66 7.38 -2.40
CA ASP A 474 -26.96 6.77 -2.08
C ASP A 474 -27.27 5.34 -2.61
N PRO A 475 -26.50 4.65 -3.49
CA PRO A 475 -26.95 3.37 -4.06
C PRO A 475 -27.14 2.27 -3.02
N LEU A 476 -26.25 2.23 -2.04
CA LEU A 476 -26.25 1.24 -0.97
C LEU A 476 -27.42 1.49 0.00
N GLU A 477 -27.65 2.75 0.34
CA GLU A 477 -28.73 3.27 1.17
C GLU A 477 -30.07 3.05 0.50
N ASN A 478 -30.18 3.25 -0.82
CA ASN A 478 -31.40 3.01 -1.59
C ASN A 478 -31.84 1.55 -1.50
N VAL A 479 -30.88 0.61 -1.61
CA VAL A 479 -31.16 -0.83 -1.44
C VAL A 479 -31.62 -1.12 -0.01
N LEU A 480 -30.88 -0.62 0.99
CA LEU A 480 -31.23 -0.82 2.40
C LEU A 480 -32.59 -0.21 2.77
N ASN A 481 -32.89 0.99 2.27
CA ASN A 481 -34.16 1.69 2.48
C ASN A 481 -35.32 0.92 1.88
N ALA A 482 -35.17 0.38 0.67
CA ALA A 482 -36.19 -0.44 0.03
C ALA A 482 -36.43 -1.75 0.82
N LEU A 483 -35.36 -2.42 1.28
CA LEU A 483 -35.45 -3.64 2.08
C LEU A 483 -36.05 -3.38 3.47
N GLY A 484 -35.60 -2.34 4.15
CA GLY A 484 -36.09 -1.93 5.46
C GLY A 484 -37.58 -1.60 5.41
N THR A 485 -37.99 -0.83 4.42
CA THR A 485 -39.42 -0.54 4.16
C THR A 485 -40.22 -1.81 3.90
N LEU A 486 -39.67 -2.76 3.12
CA LEU A 486 -40.34 -4.02 2.80
C LEU A 486 -40.49 -4.94 4.03
N LEU A 487 -39.46 -5.04 4.87
CA LEU A 487 -39.38 -6.00 5.97
C LEU A 487 -39.98 -5.48 7.28
N LEU A 488 -39.80 -4.20 7.58
CA LEU A 488 -40.22 -3.57 8.84
C LEU A 488 -41.42 -2.64 8.66
N GLY A 489 -41.71 -2.23 7.41
CA GLY A 489 -42.75 -1.24 7.10
C GLY A 489 -42.22 0.19 7.11
N PRO A 490 -42.90 1.13 6.42
CA PRO A 490 -42.43 2.50 6.24
C PRO A 490 -42.46 3.35 7.52
N GLU A 491 -43.20 2.95 8.55
CA GLU A 491 -43.30 3.69 9.81
C GLU A 491 -42.23 3.30 10.84
N GLU A 492 -41.70 2.07 10.75
CA GLU A 492 -40.68 1.56 11.70
C GLU A 492 -39.26 1.66 11.14
N TRP A 493 -39.09 1.87 9.83
CA TRP A 493 -37.78 2.06 9.22
C TRP A 493 -37.33 3.52 9.28
N ASN A 494 -36.12 3.74 9.80
CA ASN A 494 -35.46 5.05 9.73
C ASN A 494 -34.74 5.16 8.37
N THR A 495 -35.30 5.95 7.45
CA THR A 495 -34.69 6.19 6.14
C THR A 495 -33.26 6.71 6.28
N LEU A 496 -32.32 5.93 5.75
CA LEU A 496 -30.91 6.27 5.61
C LEU A 496 -30.73 7.30 4.49
N ARG A 497 -29.73 8.17 4.63
CA ARG A 497 -29.30 9.11 3.59
C ARG A 497 -27.81 8.95 3.42
N GLY A 498 -27.34 8.97 2.17
CA GLY A 498 -25.94 9.06 1.85
C GLY A 498 -25.31 10.34 2.35
N ASP A 499 -24.00 10.29 2.55
CA ASP A 499 -23.18 11.48 2.74
C ASP A 499 -22.94 12.13 1.36
N ALA A 500 -23.59 13.27 1.11
CA ALA A 500 -23.45 14.07 -0.12
C ALA A 500 -22.26 15.04 -0.08
#